data_AF-S4R9L9-F1
#
_entry.id   AF-S4R9L9-F1
#
_cell.length_a   1.000
_cell.length_b   1.000
_cell.length_c   1.000
_cell.angle_alpha   90.00
_cell.angle_beta   90.00
_cell.angle_gamma   90.00
#
_symmetry.space_group_name_H-M   'P 1'
#
loop_
_entity.id
_entity.type
_entity.pdbx_description
1 polymer ?
#
loop_
_entity_poly.entity_id
_entity_poly.type
_entity_poly.pdbx_seq_one_letter_code
_entity_poly.pdbx_strand_id
1 'polypeptide(L)'
;TSSDLRFSIHLCQEESEFRARRKEKVFESIKKLLGPERAPRSHREPQVPTVAVLGSGGGFRAMTAMAGVFKALQESGVLDCTTYVAGLSGSSWYLSTLFSHPEWPRKPVWEVNQEVKVSASHSRFYLLRPQSLRRYVEALWKKKRLGQPVTFTDVFGLLIGETLIPNRMQAKLSDMKRAVQGADTPLPLITCLHVKPDVSEIIYADWVEFSPFEIGMAKYGTFMRPELFGSKFFKGIAVRKYEEYPLHFLMGVWGSAFSILFNRVFQLGDKGECKTTMEEEIASLTVETITSKQSASDSDDE
;
A
#
# COMPACT_ATOMS: atom_id res chain seq x y z
N THR A 1 -1.01 21.65 25.05
CA THR A 1 0.05 20.79 24.48
C THR A 1 -0.36 20.39 23.08
N SER A 2 0.49 20.63 22.07
CA SER A 2 0.19 20.25 20.68
C SER A 2 0.20 18.72 20.55
N SER A 3 -0.86 18.14 20.00
CA SER A 3 -0.95 16.70 19.69
C SER A 3 -0.03 16.36 18.51
N ASP A 4 0.59 15.17 18.52
CA ASP A 4 1.30 14.62 17.35
C ASP A 4 0.31 13.97 16.36
N LEU A 5 -0.88 13.58 16.83
CA LEU A 5 -2.01 13.15 15.99
C LEU A 5 -2.83 14.35 15.50
N ARG A 6 -3.27 14.27 14.25
CA ARG A 6 -4.24 15.19 13.65
C ARG A 6 -5.66 14.65 13.85
N PHE A 7 -6.53 15.47 14.40
CA PHE A 7 -7.95 15.16 14.62
C PHE A 7 -8.83 16.10 13.77
N SER A 8 -9.20 15.67 12.57
CA SER A 8 -10.10 16.38 11.67
C SER A 8 -10.55 15.50 10.52
N ILE A 9 -11.78 15.69 10.05
CA ILE A 9 -12.37 15.00 8.90
C ILE A 9 -12.00 15.66 7.55
N HIS A 10 -11.36 16.82 7.58
CA HIS A 10 -10.87 17.50 6.38
C HIS A 10 -9.53 16.92 5.94
N LEU A 11 -9.17 17.14 4.68
CA LEU A 11 -7.85 16.81 4.14
C LEU A 11 -6.74 17.53 4.91
N CYS A 12 -5.57 16.92 4.99
CA CYS A 12 -4.38 17.62 5.47
C CYS A 12 -3.97 18.75 4.52
N GLN A 13 -3.22 19.72 5.05
CA GLN A 13 -2.77 20.87 4.29
C GLN A 13 -1.95 20.46 3.05
N GLU A 14 -1.06 19.48 3.19
CA GLU A 14 -0.23 18.99 2.08
C GLU A 14 -1.09 18.45 0.92
N GLU A 15 -2.16 17.71 1.23
CA GLU A 15 -3.09 17.21 0.21
C GLU A 15 -3.95 18.33 -0.39
N SER A 16 -4.44 19.27 0.42
CA SER A 16 -5.17 20.45 -0.09
C SER A 16 -4.33 21.26 -1.07
N GLU A 17 -3.06 21.50 -0.75
CA GLU A 17 -2.11 22.19 -1.63
C GLU A 17 -1.79 21.37 -2.89
N PHE A 18 -1.60 20.05 -2.74
CA PHE A 18 -1.44 19.14 -3.89
C PHE A 18 -2.65 19.24 -4.83
N ARG A 19 -3.88 19.17 -4.32
CA ARG A 19 -5.10 19.24 -5.14
C ARG A 19 -5.21 20.58 -5.87
N ALA A 20 -4.87 21.68 -5.21
CA ALA A 20 -4.88 23.01 -5.84
C ALA A 20 -3.93 23.04 -7.05
N ARG A 21 -2.67 22.61 -6.87
CA ARG A 21 -1.67 22.54 -7.95
C ARG A 21 -2.05 21.53 -9.05
N ARG A 22 -2.55 20.35 -8.66
CA ARG A 22 -2.93 19.28 -9.60
C ARG A 22 -4.12 19.68 -10.46
N LYS A 23 -5.08 20.43 -9.92
CA LYS A 23 -6.29 20.86 -10.63
C LYS A 23 -5.97 21.68 -11.88
N GLU A 24 -5.00 22.59 -11.80
CA GLU A 24 -4.54 23.38 -12.96
C GLU A 24 -3.95 22.48 -14.05
N LYS A 25 -3.13 21.50 -13.66
CA LYS A 25 -2.53 20.54 -14.60
C LYS A 25 -3.57 19.63 -15.23
N VAL A 26 -4.50 19.11 -14.43
CA VAL A 26 -5.60 18.25 -14.91
C VAL A 26 -6.50 19.01 -15.88
N PHE A 27 -6.77 20.30 -15.63
CA PHE A 27 -7.54 21.14 -16.55
C PHE A 27 -6.90 21.19 -17.94
N GLU A 28 -5.60 21.50 -18.01
CA GLU A 28 -4.87 21.55 -19.29
C GLU A 28 -4.81 20.18 -19.98
N SER A 29 -4.60 19.11 -19.20
CA SER A 29 -4.58 17.74 -19.72
C SER A 29 -5.94 17.29 -20.29
N ILE A 30 -7.04 17.59 -19.60
CA ILE A 30 -8.40 17.29 -20.09
C ILE A 30 -8.68 18.07 -21.37
N LYS A 31 -8.25 19.33 -21.44
CA LYS A 31 -8.38 20.16 -22.65
C LYS A 31 -7.61 19.59 -23.82
N LYS A 32 -6.39 19.10 -23.58
CA LYS A 32 -5.58 18.41 -24.59
C LYS A 32 -6.22 17.11 -25.06
N LEU A 33 -6.83 16.33 -24.14
CA LEU A 33 -7.41 15.03 -24.43
C LEU A 33 -8.77 15.12 -25.16
N LEU A 34 -9.66 15.99 -24.71
CA LEU A 34 -11.04 16.10 -25.23
C LEU A 34 -11.21 17.15 -26.33
N GLY A 35 -10.21 18.02 -26.52
CA GLY A 35 -10.30 19.20 -27.38
C GLY A 35 -11.07 20.35 -26.73
N PRO A 36 -10.94 21.58 -27.26
CA PRO A 36 -11.47 22.80 -26.64
C PRO A 36 -13.00 22.85 -26.58
N GLU A 37 -13.72 22.11 -27.43
CA GLU A 37 -15.18 22.12 -27.48
C GLU A 37 -15.85 21.31 -26.37
N ARG A 38 -15.18 20.23 -25.92
CA ARG A 38 -15.71 19.27 -24.93
C ARG A 38 -15.08 19.43 -23.55
N ALA A 39 -13.99 20.20 -23.45
CA ALA A 39 -13.28 20.43 -22.21
C ALA A 39 -13.95 21.50 -21.33
N PRO A 40 -13.65 21.50 -20.01
CA PRO A 40 -14.00 22.60 -19.12
C PRO A 40 -13.54 23.95 -19.68
N ARG A 41 -14.33 25.03 -19.48
CA ARG A 41 -13.98 26.37 -19.97
C ARG A 41 -13.01 27.11 -19.05
N SER A 42 -12.95 26.71 -17.78
CA SER A 42 -12.05 27.26 -16.78
C SER A 42 -11.59 26.19 -15.78
N HIS A 43 -10.44 26.42 -15.14
CA HIS A 43 -9.95 25.61 -14.03
C HIS A 43 -10.69 25.90 -12.70
N ARG A 44 -11.64 26.86 -12.70
CA ARG A 44 -12.44 27.22 -11.52
C ARG A 44 -13.57 26.20 -11.31
N GLU A 45 -13.90 25.95 -10.04
CA GLU A 45 -14.99 25.04 -9.68
C GLU A 45 -16.32 25.51 -10.29
N PRO A 46 -17.23 24.58 -10.65
CA PRO A 46 -17.15 23.13 -10.48
C PRO A 46 -16.64 22.38 -11.73
N GLN A 47 -15.90 23.04 -12.62
CA GLN A 47 -15.78 22.53 -14.00
C GLN A 47 -14.73 21.41 -14.19
N VAL A 48 -13.71 21.31 -13.34
CA VAL A 48 -12.66 20.27 -13.46
C VAL A 48 -13.02 19.05 -12.60
N PRO A 49 -13.27 17.88 -13.19
CA PRO A 49 -13.60 16.67 -12.43
C PRO A 49 -12.39 16.15 -11.64
N THR A 50 -12.63 15.64 -10.43
CA THR A 50 -11.64 14.86 -9.68
C THR A 50 -11.73 13.41 -10.14
N VAL A 51 -10.72 12.94 -10.88
CA VAL A 51 -10.68 11.58 -11.43
C VAL A 51 -9.72 10.71 -10.62
N ALA A 52 -10.13 9.48 -10.31
CA ALA A 52 -9.32 8.50 -9.59
C ALA A 52 -9.16 7.20 -10.40
N VAL A 53 -7.95 6.63 -10.38
CA VAL A 53 -7.66 5.29 -10.91
C VAL A 53 -7.66 4.30 -9.74
N LEU A 54 -8.31 3.16 -9.89
CA LEU A 54 -8.47 2.17 -8.83
C LEU A 54 -7.85 0.84 -9.25
N GLY A 55 -6.90 0.34 -8.45
CA GLY A 55 -6.25 -0.96 -8.62
C GLY A 55 -6.69 -1.95 -7.55
N SER A 56 -7.19 -3.11 -7.96
CA SER A 56 -7.65 -4.17 -7.06
C SER A 56 -6.52 -5.04 -6.50
N GLY A 57 -6.87 -5.91 -5.54
CA GLY A 57 -5.96 -6.95 -5.07
C GLY A 57 -5.80 -8.11 -6.05
N GLY A 58 -4.91 -9.05 -5.71
CA GLY A 58 -4.65 -10.24 -6.56
C GLY A 58 -3.17 -10.55 -6.80
N GLY A 59 -2.30 -10.15 -5.87
CA GLY A 59 -0.87 -10.47 -5.92
C GLY A 59 -0.17 -10.00 -7.20
N PHE A 60 0.75 -10.83 -7.72
CA PHE A 60 1.54 -10.50 -8.91
C PHE A 60 0.68 -10.31 -10.17
N ARG A 61 -0.50 -10.94 -10.25
CA ARG A 61 -1.45 -10.71 -11.36
C ARG A 61 -1.92 -9.26 -11.37
N ALA A 62 -2.40 -8.77 -10.23
CA ALA A 62 -2.86 -7.38 -10.10
C ALA A 62 -1.71 -6.38 -10.27
N MET A 63 -0.52 -6.68 -9.75
CA MET A 63 0.68 -5.87 -9.95
C MET A 63 1.02 -5.70 -11.45
N THR A 64 1.13 -6.82 -12.18
CA THR A 64 1.46 -6.81 -13.61
C THR A 64 0.37 -6.17 -14.45
N ALA A 65 -0.90 -6.41 -14.13
CA ALA A 65 -2.03 -5.76 -14.77
C ALA A 65 -2.01 -4.24 -14.56
N MET A 66 -1.77 -3.79 -13.32
CA MET A 66 -1.67 -2.36 -13.01
C MET A 66 -0.52 -1.69 -13.76
N ALA A 67 0.61 -2.37 -13.93
CA ALA A 67 1.73 -1.89 -14.74
C ALA A 67 1.33 -1.64 -16.20
N GLY A 68 0.61 -2.58 -16.81
CA GLY A 68 0.07 -2.43 -18.17
C GLY A 68 -0.96 -1.31 -18.28
N VAL A 69 -1.87 -1.21 -17.31
CA VAL A 69 -2.88 -0.13 -17.23
C VAL A 69 -2.21 1.24 -17.14
N PHE A 70 -1.24 1.41 -16.25
CA PHE A 70 -0.51 2.67 -16.11
C PHE A 70 0.22 3.09 -17.38
N LYS A 71 0.81 2.12 -18.10
CA LYS A 71 1.42 2.37 -19.41
C LYS A 71 0.38 2.92 -20.39
N ALA A 72 -0.77 2.25 -20.52
CA ALA A 72 -1.84 2.70 -21.42
C ALA A 72 -2.43 4.07 -21.02
N LEU A 73 -2.59 4.33 -19.72
CA LEU A 73 -3.05 5.62 -19.22
C LEU A 73 -2.04 6.74 -19.51
N GLN A 74 -0.73 6.47 -19.41
CA GLN A 74 0.29 7.45 -19.78
C GLN A 74 0.30 7.71 -21.29
N GLU A 75 0.31 6.65 -22.12
CA GLU A 75 0.35 6.77 -23.58
C GLU A 75 -0.88 7.47 -24.16
N SER A 76 -2.04 7.29 -23.54
CA SER A 76 -3.29 7.97 -23.93
C SER A 76 -3.43 9.40 -23.39
N GLY A 77 -2.55 9.84 -22.49
CA GLY A 77 -2.68 11.13 -21.79
C GLY A 77 -3.76 11.17 -20.70
N VAL A 78 -4.46 10.06 -20.46
CA VAL A 78 -5.49 9.97 -19.41
C VAL A 78 -4.86 10.07 -18.02
N LEU A 79 -3.65 9.54 -17.81
CA LEU A 79 -2.96 9.61 -16.52
C LEU A 79 -2.78 11.06 -16.04
N ASP A 80 -2.50 12.00 -16.95
CA ASP A 80 -2.33 13.42 -16.64
C ASP A 80 -3.66 14.11 -16.28
N CYS A 81 -4.79 13.48 -16.59
CA CYS A 81 -6.13 13.91 -16.19
C CYS A 81 -6.55 13.37 -14.81
N THR A 82 -5.74 12.51 -14.18
CA THR A 82 -6.09 11.87 -12.90
C THR A 82 -5.57 12.68 -11.71
N THR A 83 -6.37 12.76 -10.65
CA THR A 83 -5.99 13.40 -9.38
C THR A 83 -5.42 12.38 -8.39
N TYR A 84 -6.03 11.21 -8.32
CA TYR A 84 -5.66 10.15 -7.39
C TYR A 84 -5.43 8.83 -8.11
N VAL A 85 -4.59 8.00 -7.51
CA VAL A 85 -4.53 6.58 -7.81
C VAL A 85 -4.59 5.83 -6.49
N ALA A 86 -5.57 4.93 -6.35
CA ALA A 86 -5.67 4.08 -5.17
C ALA A 86 -5.40 2.62 -5.51
N GLY A 87 -4.77 1.90 -4.59
CA GLY A 87 -4.49 0.48 -4.76
C GLY A 87 -4.47 -0.28 -3.43
N LEU A 88 -4.84 -1.56 -3.49
CA LEU A 88 -4.72 -2.50 -2.37
C LEU A 88 -4.01 -3.78 -2.82
N SER A 89 -3.35 -4.48 -1.88
CA SER A 89 -2.66 -5.74 -2.14
C SER A 89 -1.75 -5.67 -3.39
N GLY A 90 -1.97 -6.51 -4.40
CA GLY A 90 -1.11 -6.57 -5.59
C GLY A 90 -0.91 -5.24 -6.32
N SER A 91 -1.95 -4.41 -6.45
CA SER A 91 -1.79 -3.07 -7.05
C SER A 91 -0.97 -2.13 -6.17
N SER A 92 -1.00 -2.27 -4.84
CA SER A 92 -0.16 -1.44 -3.96
C SER A 92 1.33 -1.75 -4.15
N TRP A 93 1.68 -2.98 -4.49
CA TRP A 93 3.06 -3.35 -4.82
C TRP A 93 3.56 -2.63 -6.07
N TYR A 94 2.72 -2.54 -7.12
CA TYR A 94 3.06 -1.77 -8.31
C TYR A 94 3.25 -0.28 -8.00
N LEU A 95 2.30 0.32 -7.27
CA LEU A 95 2.40 1.73 -6.86
C LEU A 95 3.66 1.97 -6.02
N SER A 96 4.00 1.05 -5.12
CA SER A 96 5.22 1.11 -4.32
C SER A 96 6.48 1.07 -5.19
N THR A 97 6.54 0.18 -6.18
CA THR A 97 7.68 0.08 -7.11
C THR A 97 7.83 1.35 -7.94
N LEU A 98 6.72 1.89 -8.48
CA LEU A 98 6.72 3.08 -9.34
C LEU A 98 7.07 4.36 -8.55
N PHE A 99 6.35 4.64 -7.47
CA PHE A 99 6.50 5.89 -6.71
C PHE A 99 7.78 5.93 -5.85
N SER A 100 8.42 4.78 -5.60
CA SER A 100 9.77 4.74 -5.00
C SER A 100 10.91 4.82 -6.02
N HIS A 101 10.62 4.74 -7.32
CA HIS A 101 11.66 4.79 -8.34
C HIS A 101 12.31 6.19 -8.38
N PRO A 102 13.65 6.31 -8.31
CA PRO A 102 14.33 7.60 -8.15
C PRO A 102 14.14 8.55 -9.35
N GLU A 103 13.92 7.99 -10.55
CA GLU A 103 13.71 8.77 -11.77
C GLU A 103 12.22 8.99 -12.10
N TRP A 104 11.27 8.43 -11.34
CA TRP A 104 9.85 8.74 -11.55
C TRP A 104 9.54 10.15 -11.00
N PRO A 105 8.78 11.01 -11.70
CA PRO A 105 8.10 10.81 -13.00
C PRO A 105 8.86 11.26 -14.25
N ARG A 106 10.16 11.57 -14.15
CA ARG A 106 10.97 11.99 -15.31
C ARG A 106 11.14 10.86 -16.33
N LYS A 107 11.24 9.63 -15.84
CA LYS A 107 11.33 8.42 -16.66
C LYS A 107 9.93 7.91 -17.03
N PRO A 108 9.69 7.51 -18.29
CA PRO A 108 8.38 7.00 -18.69
C PRO A 108 8.04 5.69 -17.99
N VAL A 109 6.74 5.43 -17.81
CA VAL A 109 6.20 4.27 -17.07
C VAL A 109 6.75 2.96 -17.64
N TRP A 110 6.85 2.83 -18.96
CA TRP A 110 7.25 1.57 -19.60
C TRP A 110 8.69 1.15 -19.27
N GLU A 111 9.58 2.10 -18.95
CA GLU A 111 10.94 1.81 -18.52
C GLU A 111 10.97 1.33 -17.06
N VAL A 112 10.22 1.99 -16.17
CA VAL A 112 10.08 1.54 -14.77
C VAL A 112 9.42 0.16 -14.72
N ASN A 113 8.47 -0.12 -15.62
CA ASN A 113 7.83 -1.42 -15.76
C ASN A 113 8.81 -2.54 -16.17
N GLN A 114 10.02 -2.23 -16.67
CA GLN A 114 11.04 -3.27 -16.89
C GLN A 114 11.48 -3.90 -15.58
N GLU A 115 11.51 -3.14 -14.47
CA GLU A 115 11.79 -3.71 -13.15
C GLU A 115 10.70 -4.71 -12.74
N VAL A 116 9.43 -4.37 -12.96
CA VAL A 116 8.29 -5.27 -12.70
C VAL A 116 8.41 -6.56 -13.51
N LYS A 117 8.77 -6.45 -14.79
CA LYS A 117 9.01 -7.61 -15.67
C LYS A 117 10.14 -8.50 -15.15
N VAL A 118 11.27 -7.89 -14.79
CA VAL A 118 12.45 -8.58 -14.25
C VAL A 118 12.11 -9.29 -12.94
N SER A 119 11.39 -8.63 -12.04
CA SER A 119 10.94 -9.20 -10.77
C SER A 119 9.96 -10.36 -10.95
N ALA A 120 9.10 -10.31 -11.98
CA ALA A 120 8.18 -11.40 -12.29
C ALA A 120 8.85 -12.60 -13.00
N SER A 121 9.98 -12.38 -13.70
CA SER A 121 10.66 -13.42 -14.49
C SER A 121 11.65 -14.28 -13.70
N HIS A 122 12.14 -13.82 -12.55
CA HIS A 122 13.18 -14.52 -11.81
C HIS A 122 12.63 -15.58 -10.85
N SER A 123 13.35 -16.70 -10.76
CA SER A 123 13.05 -17.76 -9.81
C SER A 123 13.20 -17.27 -8.38
N ARG A 124 12.17 -17.46 -7.55
CA ARG A 124 12.10 -16.94 -6.17
C ARG A 124 12.99 -17.71 -5.18
N PHE A 125 13.60 -18.82 -5.60
CA PHE A 125 14.41 -19.68 -4.72
C PHE A 125 15.69 -19.00 -4.20
N TYR A 126 16.23 -17.96 -4.86
CA TYR A 126 17.41 -17.26 -4.34
C TYR A 126 17.12 -16.48 -3.05
N LEU A 127 15.86 -16.08 -2.82
CA LEU A 127 15.44 -15.31 -1.64
C LEU A 127 15.48 -16.14 -0.34
N LEU A 128 15.54 -17.47 -0.47
CA LEU A 128 15.65 -18.42 0.63
C LEU A 128 17.08 -18.89 0.90
N ARG A 129 18.08 -18.30 0.23
CA ARG A 129 19.49 -18.65 0.48
C ARG A 129 19.85 -18.34 1.95
N PRO A 130 20.74 -19.12 2.58
CA PRO A 130 21.13 -18.92 3.98
C PRO A 130 21.60 -17.50 4.30
N GLN A 131 22.27 -16.83 3.35
CA GLN A 131 22.71 -15.44 3.49
C GLN A 131 21.53 -14.46 3.59
N SER A 132 20.52 -14.59 2.72
CA SER A 132 19.30 -13.77 2.78
C SER A 132 18.53 -14.02 4.06
N LEU A 133 18.40 -15.29 4.49
CA LEU A 133 17.74 -15.64 5.75
C LEU A 133 18.44 -15.04 6.96
N ARG A 134 19.78 -15.04 7.01
CA ARG A 134 20.55 -14.37 8.08
C ARG A 134 20.24 -12.87 8.13
N ARG A 135 20.24 -12.19 6.98
CA ARG A 135 19.89 -10.76 6.87
C ARG A 135 18.47 -10.49 7.36
N TYR A 136 17.51 -11.34 7.03
CA TYR A 136 16.13 -11.22 7.54
C TYR A 136 16.10 -11.34 9.05
N VAL A 137 16.70 -12.40 9.60
CA VAL A 137 16.77 -12.63 11.04
C VAL A 137 17.40 -11.43 11.75
N GLU A 138 18.52 -10.90 11.27
CA GLU A 138 19.16 -9.70 11.84
C GLU A 138 18.26 -8.46 11.84
N ALA A 139 17.56 -8.20 10.73
CA ALA A 139 16.61 -7.08 10.62
C ALA A 139 15.45 -7.23 11.61
N LEU A 140 14.89 -8.44 11.74
CA LEU A 140 13.83 -8.76 12.69
C LEU A 140 14.31 -8.64 14.15
N TRP A 141 15.53 -9.10 14.45
CA TRP A 141 16.13 -8.94 15.78
C TRP A 141 16.36 -7.47 16.13
N LYS A 142 16.78 -6.64 15.17
CA LYS A 142 16.88 -5.18 15.38
C LYS A 142 15.52 -4.61 15.79
N LYS A 143 14.44 -4.92 15.04
CA LYS A 143 13.08 -4.48 15.36
C LYS A 143 12.61 -4.94 16.74
N LYS A 144 12.83 -6.23 17.06
CA LYS A 144 12.47 -6.82 18.37
C LYS A 144 13.21 -6.17 19.53
N ARG A 145 14.52 -5.93 19.40
CA ARG A 145 15.32 -5.24 20.45
C ARG A 145 14.88 -3.80 20.69
N LEU A 146 14.37 -3.12 19.66
CA LEU A 146 13.76 -1.79 19.79
C LEU A 146 12.37 -1.84 20.45
N GLY A 147 11.82 -3.03 20.74
CA GLY A 147 10.54 -3.20 21.43
C GLY A 147 9.33 -3.05 20.52
N GLN A 148 9.51 -3.20 19.20
CA GLN A 148 8.42 -3.32 18.23
C GLN A 148 8.11 -4.82 17.98
N PRO A 149 6.83 -5.20 17.82
CA PRO A 149 6.46 -6.59 17.58
C PRO A 149 6.95 -7.05 16.21
N VAL A 150 7.41 -8.30 16.15
CA VAL A 150 7.79 -8.99 14.91
C VAL A 150 6.71 -10.01 14.60
N THR A 151 6.23 -10.00 13.37
CA THR A 151 5.18 -10.88 12.86
C THR A 151 5.64 -11.54 11.57
N PHE A 152 4.88 -12.53 11.09
CA PHE A 152 5.16 -13.15 9.80
C PHE A 152 5.10 -12.17 8.62
N THR A 153 4.27 -11.12 8.75
CA THR A 153 4.20 -10.00 7.79
C THR A 153 5.54 -9.30 7.61
N ASP A 154 6.41 -9.26 8.63
CA ASP A 154 7.76 -8.69 8.49
C ASP A 154 8.64 -9.52 7.55
N VAL A 155 8.60 -10.85 7.68
CA VAL A 155 9.33 -11.78 6.79
C VAL A 155 8.79 -11.66 5.36
N PHE A 156 7.47 -11.67 5.22
CA PHE A 156 6.82 -11.53 3.91
C PHE A 156 7.15 -10.18 3.26
N GLY A 157 7.14 -9.09 4.03
CA GLY A 157 7.53 -7.77 3.55
C GLY A 157 8.98 -7.74 3.07
N LEU A 158 9.92 -8.38 3.78
CA LEU A 158 11.31 -8.50 3.33
C LEU A 158 11.43 -9.27 2.00
N LEU A 159 10.71 -10.39 1.85
CA LEU A 159 10.68 -11.16 0.60
C LEU A 159 10.14 -10.34 -0.58
N ILE A 160 9.02 -9.63 -0.37
CA ILE A 160 8.42 -8.75 -1.38
C ILE A 160 9.38 -7.60 -1.73
N GLY A 161 9.99 -6.98 -0.73
CA GLY A 161 10.98 -5.93 -0.92
C GLY A 161 12.17 -6.38 -1.78
N GLU A 162 12.79 -7.51 -1.44
CA GLU A 162 13.92 -8.05 -2.20
C GLU A 162 13.53 -8.50 -3.61
N THR A 163 12.25 -8.81 -3.84
CA THR A 163 11.76 -9.17 -5.17
C THR A 163 11.53 -7.93 -6.04
N LEU A 164 10.88 -6.90 -5.50
CA LEU A 164 10.34 -5.78 -6.28
C LEU A 164 11.22 -4.52 -6.25
N ILE A 165 11.92 -4.30 -5.14
CA ILE A 165 12.71 -3.09 -4.89
C ILE A 165 14.08 -3.39 -4.25
N PRO A 166 14.86 -4.39 -4.73
CA PRO A 166 16.08 -4.86 -4.07
C PRO A 166 17.14 -3.77 -3.86
N ASN A 167 17.22 -2.80 -4.77
CA ASN A 167 18.18 -1.70 -4.72
C ASN A 167 17.71 -0.52 -3.83
N ARG A 168 16.51 -0.61 -3.26
CA ARG A 168 15.89 0.47 -2.48
C ARG A 168 15.08 -0.07 -1.29
N MET A 169 15.62 -1.08 -0.62
CA MET A 169 15.04 -1.66 0.62
C MET A 169 14.87 -0.66 1.76
N GLN A 170 15.58 0.47 1.74
CA GLN A 170 15.46 1.53 2.74
C GLN A 170 14.45 2.63 2.35
N ALA A 171 13.82 2.54 1.18
CA ALA A 171 12.79 3.49 0.77
C ALA A 171 11.65 3.52 1.78
N LYS A 172 11.08 4.70 1.99
CA LYS A 172 10.00 4.97 2.96
C LYS A 172 8.74 5.45 2.24
N LEU A 173 7.61 5.50 2.95
CA LEU A 173 6.38 6.06 2.37
C LEU A 173 6.52 7.57 2.21
N SER A 174 7.14 8.24 3.18
CA SER A 174 7.45 9.67 3.11
C SER A 174 8.32 10.05 1.90
N ASP A 175 9.22 9.16 1.45
CA ASP A 175 10.07 9.40 0.27
C ASP A 175 9.26 9.59 -1.02
N MET A 176 8.06 9.01 -1.10
CA MET A 176 7.17 9.16 -2.25
C MET A 176 6.68 10.59 -2.45
N LYS A 177 6.80 11.47 -1.42
CA LYS A 177 6.51 12.90 -1.56
C LYS A 177 7.27 13.51 -2.75
N ARG A 178 8.49 13.04 -3.04
CA ARG A 178 9.29 13.50 -4.18
C ARG A 178 8.55 13.39 -5.52
N ALA A 179 7.78 12.33 -5.71
CA ALA A 179 7.06 12.07 -6.96
C ALA A 179 5.79 12.93 -7.11
N VAL A 180 5.23 13.43 -6.00
CA VAL A 180 3.94 14.15 -5.97
C VAL A 180 4.06 15.64 -5.60
N GLN A 181 5.21 16.11 -5.11
CA GLN A 181 5.40 17.49 -4.65
C GLN A 181 5.11 18.52 -5.76
N GLY A 182 5.52 18.22 -7.00
CA GLY A 182 5.24 19.04 -8.18
C GLY A 182 3.82 18.91 -8.71
N ALA A 183 3.00 17.97 -8.19
CA ALA A 183 1.69 17.60 -8.71
C ALA A 183 1.70 17.15 -10.19
N ASP A 184 2.85 16.68 -10.70
CA ASP A 184 2.99 16.12 -12.06
C ASP A 184 2.37 14.73 -12.20
N THR A 185 2.17 14.03 -11.08
CA THR A 185 1.54 12.71 -11.03
C THR A 185 0.33 12.71 -10.10
N PRO A 186 -0.60 11.74 -10.24
CA PRO A 186 -1.66 11.54 -9.26
C PRO A 186 -1.10 11.16 -7.89
N LEU A 187 -1.82 11.51 -6.81
CA LEU A 187 -1.44 11.13 -5.46
C LEU A 187 -1.71 9.63 -5.24
N PRO A 188 -0.71 8.82 -4.82
CA PRO A 188 -0.93 7.43 -4.49
C PRO A 188 -1.61 7.31 -3.13
N LEU A 189 -2.71 6.56 -3.10
CA LEU A 189 -3.45 6.16 -1.91
C LEU A 189 -3.38 4.63 -1.79
N ILE A 190 -2.98 4.14 -0.63
CA ILE A 190 -2.89 2.71 -0.36
C ILE A 190 -3.70 2.43 0.90
N THR A 191 -4.19 1.20 1.07
CA THR A 191 -5.01 0.85 2.23
C THR A 191 -4.69 -0.52 2.82
N CYS A 192 -4.99 -0.67 4.11
CA CYS A 192 -5.19 -1.95 4.77
C CYS A 192 -6.41 -1.88 5.70
N LEU A 193 -6.74 -3.01 6.32
CA LEU A 193 -7.75 -3.10 7.35
C LEU A 193 -7.12 -3.12 8.75
N HIS A 194 -7.74 -2.39 9.68
CA HIS A 194 -7.54 -2.56 11.11
C HIS A 194 -8.65 -3.45 11.66
N VAL A 195 -8.27 -4.64 12.11
CA VAL A 195 -9.19 -5.64 12.67
C VAL A 195 -9.05 -5.66 14.20
N LYS A 196 -10.18 -5.57 14.90
CA LYS A 196 -10.21 -5.66 16.37
C LYS A 196 -10.13 -7.13 16.80
N PRO A 197 -9.43 -7.46 17.90
CA PRO A 197 -9.22 -8.84 18.32
C PRO A 197 -10.50 -9.62 18.65
N ASP A 198 -11.57 -8.91 19.04
CA ASP A 198 -12.83 -9.47 19.54
C ASP A 198 -13.99 -9.34 18.54
N VAL A 199 -13.72 -8.96 17.29
CA VAL A 199 -14.75 -8.84 16.24
C VAL A 199 -14.27 -9.49 14.95
N SER A 200 -15.12 -10.30 14.33
CA SER A 200 -14.82 -10.90 13.02
C SER A 200 -14.56 -9.82 11.96
N GLU A 201 -13.52 -10.01 11.15
CA GLU A 201 -13.17 -9.12 10.02
C GLU A 201 -14.34 -8.94 9.05
N ILE A 202 -15.17 -9.98 8.88
CA ILE A 202 -16.35 -10.00 8.02
C ILE A 202 -17.44 -9.04 8.54
N ILE A 203 -17.44 -8.73 9.84
CA ILE A 203 -18.49 -7.96 10.51
C ILE A 203 -18.03 -6.54 10.86
N TYR A 204 -16.76 -6.34 11.23
CA TYR A 204 -16.24 -5.02 11.61
C TYR A 204 -14.73 -4.88 11.37
N ALA A 205 -14.38 -4.17 10.31
CA ALA A 205 -13.01 -3.74 10.04
C ALA A 205 -13.00 -2.23 9.72
N ASP A 206 -12.01 -1.52 10.27
CA ASP A 206 -11.83 -0.10 9.98
C ASP A 206 -10.75 0.07 8.89
N TRP A 207 -11.08 0.79 7.83
CA TRP A 207 -10.12 1.07 6.76
C TRP A 207 -9.06 2.06 7.23
N VAL A 208 -7.80 1.72 6.99
CA VAL A 208 -6.65 2.58 7.22
C VAL A 208 -6.12 3.05 5.88
N GLU A 209 -6.02 4.37 5.72
CA GLU A 209 -5.56 5.04 4.51
C GLU A 209 -4.09 5.40 4.66
N PHE A 210 -3.32 5.27 3.58
CA PHE A 210 -1.90 5.59 3.52
C PHE A 210 -1.66 6.47 2.31
N SER A 211 -1.14 7.67 2.54
CA SER A 211 -0.58 8.53 1.50
C SER A 211 0.85 8.92 1.87
N PRO A 212 1.62 9.49 0.94
CA PRO A 212 2.92 10.08 1.28
C PRO A 212 2.82 11.18 2.34
N PHE A 213 1.64 11.78 2.54
CA PHE A 213 1.43 12.90 3.47
C PHE A 213 0.98 12.46 4.87
N GLU A 214 0.05 11.52 4.96
CA GLU A 214 -0.49 11.03 6.24
C GLU A 214 -1.01 9.60 6.16
N ILE A 215 -1.10 8.96 7.33
CA ILE A 215 -1.69 7.64 7.55
C ILE A 215 -2.77 7.78 8.62
N GLY A 216 -3.94 7.18 8.43
CA GLY A 216 -4.99 7.28 9.43
C GLY A 216 -6.28 6.55 9.09
N MET A 217 -7.28 6.77 9.94
CA MET A 217 -8.62 6.23 9.80
C MET A 217 -9.59 7.40 9.62
N ALA A 218 -10.03 7.63 8.38
CA ALA A 218 -10.94 8.73 8.04
C ALA A 218 -12.26 8.66 8.82
N LYS A 219 -12.76 7.44 9.10
CA LYS A 219 -13.95 7.21 9.93
C LYS A 219 -13.89 7.90 11.30
N TYR A 220 -12.69 8.04 11.86
CA TYR A 220 -12.45 8.68 13.16
C TYR A 220 -11.75 10.04 13.03
N GLY A 221 -11.55 10.55 11.80
CA GLY A 221 -10.81 11.78 11.53
C GLY A 221 -9.42 11.80 12.17
N THR A 222 -8.78 10.64 12.36
CA THR A 222 -7.55 10.51 13.15
C THR A 222 -6.40 10.09 12.26
N PHE A 223 -5.42 10.97 12.13
CA PHE A 223 -4.29 10.81 11.22
C PHE A 223 -2.96 11.11 11.91
N MET A 224 -1.88 10.59 11.34
CA MET A 224 -0.51 10.86 11.74
C MET A 224 0.38 10.98 10.50
N ARG A 225 1.52 11.62 10.62
CA ARG A 225 2.52 11.62 9.54
C ARG A 225 3.11 10.21 9.36
N PRO A 226 3.53 9.80 8.16
CA PRO A 226 4.06 8.46 7.90
C PRO A 226 5.21 8.06 8.83
N GLU A 227 6.07 9.02 9.21
CA GLU A 227 7.23 8.78 10.07
C GLU A 227 6.84 8.35 11.48
N LEU A 228 5.61 8.63 11.91
CA LEU A 228 5.13 8.26 13.23
C LEU A 228 4.39 6.92 13.26
N PHE A 229 4.06 6.35 12.09
CA PHE A 229 3.35 5.07 12.04
C PHE A 229 4.22 3.93 12.60
N GLY A 230 3.70 3.24 13.62
CA GLY A 230 4.43 2.23 14.39
C GLY A 230 5.08 2.74 15.69
N SER A 231 5.07 4.06 15.93
CA SER A 231 5.46 4.68 17.22
C SER A 231 4.44 4.38 18.31
N LYS A 232 4.85 4.50 19.59
CA LYS A 232 3.93 4.37 20.73
C LYS A 232 3.33 5.73 21.05
N PHE A 233 2.02 5.76 21.22
CA PHE A 233 1.26 6.98 21.54
C PHE A 233 0.58 6.87 22.90
N PHE A 234 0.43 8.01 23.56
CA PHE A 234 -0.43 8.18 24.72
C PHE A 234 -1.16 9.52 24.61
N LYS A 235 -2.50 9.49 24.64
CA LYS A 235 -3.37 10.69 24.52
C LYS A 235 -3.00 11.61 23.34
N GLY A 236 -2.74 11.02 22.17
CA GLY A 236 -2.41 11.76 20.94
C GLY A 236 -0.96 12.24 20.82
N ILE A 237 -0.11 11.96 21.81
CA ILE A 237 1.31 12.36 21.82
C ILE A 237 2.19 11.11 21.65
N ALA A 238 3.20 11.19 20.79
CA ALA A 238 4.14 10.10 20.58
C ALA A 238 5.14 10.01 21.75
N VAL A 239 4.91 9.06 22.66
CA VAL A 239 5.75 8.84 23.84
C VAL A 239 7.04 8.06 23.53
N ARG A 240 7.03 7.27 22.46
CA ARG A 240 8.23 6.61 21.94
C ARG A 240 8.20 6.61 20.42
N LYS A 241 9.06 7.44 19.83
CA LYS A 241 9.26 7.56 18.39
C LYS A 241 10.22 6.47 17.91
N TYR A 242 9.83 5.75 16.87
CA TYR A 242 10.71 4.83 16.15
C TYR A 242 11.11 5.45 14.81
N GLU A 243 12.07 4.82 14.15
CA GLU A 243 12.32 5.12 12.74
C GLU A 243 11.09 4.74 11.90
N GLU A 244 10.79 5.53 10.87
CA GLU A 244 9.75 5.20 9.89
C GLU A 244 9.99 3.80 9.34
N TYR A 245 8.92 3.01 9.26
CA TYR A 245 9.02 1.69 8.68
C TYR A 245 9.48 1.76 7.22
N PRO A 246 10.37 0.86 6.79
CA PRO A 246 10.71 0.76 5.40
C PRO A 246 9.49 0.34 4.60
N LEU A 247 9.38 0.82 3.36
CA LEU A 247 8.24 0.64 2.47
C LEU A 247 7.89 -0.84 2.28
N HIS A 248 8.89 -1.71 2.23
CA HIS A 248 8.67 -3.16 2.08
C HIS A 248 7.89 -3.77 3.26
N PHE A 249 7.99 -3.21 4.47
CA PHE A 249 7.15 -3.62 5.60
C PHE A 249 5.68 -3.28 5.32
N LEU A 250 5.41 -2.06 4.84
CA LEU A 250 4.06 -1.66 4.45
C LEU A 250 3.53 -2.49 3.28
N MET A 251 4.36 -2.79 2.28
CA MET A 251 4.00 -3.72 1.19
C MET A 251 3.62 -5.11 1.71
N GLY A 252 4.29 -5.58 2.77
CA GLY A 252 3.92 -6.79 3.49
C GLY A 252 2.55 -6.66 4.16
N VAL A 253 2.28 -5.55 4.86
CA VAL A 253 1.00 -5.26 5.52
C VAL A 253 -0.15 -5.18 4.51
N TRP A 254 0.03 -4.45 3.41
CA TRP A 254 -0.99 -4.29 2.36
C TRP A 254 -1.26 -5.60 1.60
N GLY A 255 -0.31 -6.55 1.62
CA GLY A 255 -0.39 -7.85 0.98
C GLY A 255 -0.52 -9.05 1.93
N SER A 256 -0.90 -8.82 3.19
CA SER A 256 -0.81 -9.82 4.27
C SER A 256 -1.68 -11.07 4.07
N ALA A 257 -2.68 -11.05 3.19
CA ALA A 257 -3.43 -12.26 2.81
C ALA A 257 -2.51 -13.42 2.38
N PHE A 258 -1.41 -13.13 1.69
CA PHE A 258 -0.41 -14.14 1.29
C PHE A 258 0.48 -14.61 2.45
N SER A 259 0.56 -13.83 3.52
CA SER A 259 1.30 -14.17 4.73
C SER A 259 0.52 -15.22 5.55
N ILE A 260 -0.81 -15.14 5.55
CA ILE A 260 -1.72 -16.12 6.18
C ILE A 260 -1.69 -17.45 5.41
N LEU A 261 -1.65 -17.42 4.08
CA LEU A 261 -1.71 -18.61 3.20
C LEU A 261 -0.34 -19.06 2.67
N PHE A 262 0.75 -18.76 3.38
CA PHE A 262 2.11 -18.97 2.90
C PHE A 262 2.39 -20.41 2.45
N ASN A 263 1.88 -21.41 3.17
CA ASN A 263 2.05 -22.83 2.81
C ASN A 263 1.56 -23.13 1.39
N ARG A 264 0.49 -22.48 0.92
CA ARG A 264 -0.07 -22.66 -0.43
C ARG A 264 0.79 -22.02 -1.51
N VAL A 265 1.37 -20.84 -1.21
CA VAL A 265 2.27 -20.13 -2.14
C VAL A 265 3.52 -20.96 -2.46
N PHE A 266 3.99 -21.77 -1.50
CA PHE A 266 5.09 -22.71 -1.68
C PHE A 266 4.67 -24.02 -2.35
N GLN A 267 3.48 -24.54 -2.02
CA GLN A 267 2.95 -25.77 -2.62
C GLN A 267 2.56 -25.62 -4.09
N LEU A 268 2.21 -24.41 -4.58
CA LEU A 268 1.98 -24.15 -6.01
C LEU A 268 3.23 -24.30 -6.90
N GLY A 269 4.42 -24.48 -6.30
CA GLY A 269 5.62 -24.91 -7.02
C GLY A 269 5.59 -26.39 -7.41
N ASP A 270 4.73 -27.19 -6.78
CA ASP A 270 4.44 -28.58 -7.10
C ASP A 270 3.05 -28.69 -7.74
N LYS A 271 2.92 -29.55 -8.75
CA LYS A 271 1.76 -29.62 -9.67
C LYS A 271 0.47 -30.12 -8.99
N GLY A 272 -0.18 -29.31 -8.16
CA GLY A 272 -1.48 -29.60 -7.55
C GLY A 272 -2.58 -28.66 -8.03
N GLU A 273 -3.64 -29.19 -8.64
CA GLU A 273 -4.85 -28.43 -8.97
C GLU A 273 -5.49 -27.82 -7.71
N CYS A 274 -5.74 -26.51 -7.80
CA CYS A 274 -6.31 -25.69 -6.74
C CYS A 274 -7.85 -25.76 -6.82
N LYS A 275 -8.50 -26.47 -5.89
CA LYS A 275 -9.96 -26.72 -5.90
C LYS A 275 -10.83 -25.59 -5.31
N THR A 276 -10.23 -24.55 -4.75
CA THR A 276 -10.91 -23.50 -3.94
C THR A 276 -10.21 -22.16 -4.12
N THR A 277 -10.97 -21.06 -4.23
CA THR A 277 -10.39 -19.73 -4.39
C THR A 277 -9.73 -19.26 -3.09
N MET A 278 -8.79 -18.33 -3.20
CA MET A 278 -8.07 -17.76 -2.05
C MET A 278 -9.01 -16.99 -1.12
N GLU A 279 -10.06 -16.39 -1.67
CA GLU A 279 -11.09 -15.64 -0.93
C GLU A 279 -11.95 -16.57 -0.07
N GLU A 280 -12.36 -17.72 -0.61
CA GLU A 280 -13.16 -18.73 0.12
C GLU A 280 -12.39 -19.35 1.30
N GLU A 281 -11.08 -19.57 1.16
CA GLU A 281 -10.25 -20.12 2.24
C GLU A 281 -9.92 -19.10 3.34
N ILE A 282 -9.71 -17.83 2.98
CA ILE A 282 -9.56 -16.78 4.00
C ILE A 282 -10.87 -16.67 4.79
N ALA A 283 -12.02 -16.73 4.10
CA ALA A 283 -13.31 -16.78 4.77
C ALA A 283 -13.44 -18.02 5.67
N SER A 284 -13.02 -19.21 5.23
CA SER A 284 -13.12 -20.45 6.03
C SER A 284 -12.18 -20.47 7.24
N LEU A 285 -10.93 -20.02 7.10
CA LEU A 285 -9.97 -19.89 8.22
C LEU A 285 -10.46 -18.88 9.26
N THR A 286 -11.10 -17.81 8.80
CA THR A 286 -11.75 -16.84 9.68
C THR A 286 -12.90 -17.48 10.46
N VAL A 287 -13.70 -18.35 9.82
CA VAL A 287 -14.79 -19.11 10.46
C VAL A 287 -14.27 -20.16 11.45
N GLU A 288 -13.22 -20.92 11.12
CA GLU A 288 -12.63 -21.92 12.04
C GLU A 288 -11.98 -21.29 13.28
N THR A 289 -11.40 -20.09 13.13
CA THR A 289 -10.86 -19.33 14.26
C THR A 289 -11.98 -18.85 15.21
N ILE A 290 -13.19 -18.62 14.67
CA ILE A 290 -14.37 -18.24 15.47
C ILE A 290 -14.89 -19.45 16.25
N THR A 291 -15.04 -20.61 15.62
CA THR A 291 -15.56 -21.82 16.28
C THR A 291 -14.61 -22.35 17.36
N SER A 292 -13.30 -22.28 17.13
CA SER A 292 -12.29 -22.68 18.13
C SER A 292 -12.20 -21.73 19.33
N LYS A 293 -12.47 -20.44 19.17
CA LYS A 293 -12.55 -19.48 20.28
C LYS A 293 -13.85 -19.62 21.09
N GLN A 294 -14.98 -19.93 20.45
CA GLN A 294 -16.24 -20.21 21.15
C GLN A 294 -16.18 -21.54 21.93
N SER A 295 -15.52 -22.57 21.38
CA SER A 295 -15.36 -23.84 22.11
C SER A 295 -14.40 -23.76 23.29
N ALA A 296 -13.53 -22.75 23.34
CA ALA A 296 -12.58 -22.54 24.43
C ALA A 296 -13.14 -21.64 25.55
N SER A 297 -14.28 -20.98 25.35
CA SER A 297 -14.96 -20.17 26.39
C SER A 297 -16.04 -20.93 27.16
N ASP A 298 -16.37 -22.16 26.76
CA ASP A 298 -17.45 -22.96 27.35
C ASP A 298 -16.94 -24.12 28.25
N SER A 299 -15.67 -24.11 28.69
CA SER A 299 -15.10 -25.22 29.45
C SER A 299 -14.46 -24.89 30.81
N ASP A 300 -14.71 -23.73 31.40
CA ASP A 300 -14.18 -23.37 32.73
C ASP A 300 -15.29 -22.84 33.68
N ASP A 301 -16.40 -23.57 33.82
CA ASP A 301 -17.34 -23.40 34.94
C ASP A 301 -18.03 -24.74 35.26
N GLU A 302 -17.32 -25.63 35.99
CA GLU A 302 -17.87 -26.57 37.00
C GLU A 302 -16.84 -26.84 38.10
#